data_AF-A0A101XBD6-F1
#
_entry.id   AF-A0A101XBD6-F1
#
_cell.length_a   1.000
_cell.length_b   1.000
_cell.length_c   1.000
_cell.angle_alpha   90.00
_cell.angle_beta   90.00
_cell.angle_gamma   90.00
#
_symmetry.space_group_name_H-M   'P 1'
#
loop_
_entity.id
_entity.type
_entity.pdbx_description
1 polymer ?
#
loop_
_entity_poly.entity_id
_entity_poly.type
_entity_poly.pdbx_seq_one_letter_code
_entity_poly.pdbx_strand_id
1 'polypeptide(L)'
;MYVELFVISGKSQELEESLKKAVEEIRSRVERRDRVRLATVKIRQDAAEQVVKMLDQPVERVPPHFRSLVTILKRYNIAAFPAVVIDGQKILEGTEDVSKALEAVYKKAGEEFGVQLGPQAPPLQPPPAPSVPTQPVQPVAPPPPVQQPRPEVRPLAEALQQAQQQPPPQPPLQPPPAPSVPTQPVQPVAPPPAPQVAPQPVLPPPPSPRPAQLKVSVRIAPGRPDDCRECAYYGEATSRCYLFGVAVPSPARPPCKNVGG
;
A
#
# COMPACT_ATOMS: atom_id res chain seq x y z
N MET A 1 3.61 8.38 -11.97
CA MET A 1 3.86 6.95 -11.75
C MET A 1 3.25 6.45 -10.45
N TYR A 2 1.98 6.03 -10.54
CA TYR A 2 1.28 5.31 -9.48
C TYR A 2 1.12 3.84 -9.88
N VAL A 3 1.77 2.93 -9.14
CA VAL A 3 1.73 1.49 -9.38
C VAL A 3 0.79 0.84 -8.37
N GLU A 4 -0.24 0.16 -8.84
CA GLU A 4 -1.17 -0.64 -8.03
C GLU A 4 -0.95 -2.12 -8.32
N LEU A 5 -0.58 -2.88 -7.30
CA LEU A 5 -0.38 -4.32 -7.35
C LEU A 5 -1.54 -5.03 -6.64
N PHE A 6 -2.28 -5.86 -7.34
CA PHE A 6 -3.35 -6.68 -6.79
C PHE A 6 -2.87 -8.14 -6.71
N VAL A 7 -2.72 -8.67 -5.49
CA VAL A 7 -2.15 -10.00 -5.25
C VAL A 7 -2.97 -10.80 -4.26
N ILE A 8 -2.92 -12.13 -4.42
CA ILE A 8 -3.51 -13.06 -3.46
C ILE A 8 -2.51 -13.27 -2.31
N SER A 9 -2.98 -13.05 -1.08
CA SER A 9 -2.19 -13.22 0.14
C SER A 9 -1.62 -14.63 0.21
N GLY A 10 -0.30 -14.76 0.31
CA GLY A 10 0.40 -16.04 0.47
C GLY A 10 0.77 -16.77 -0.83
N LYS A 11 0.39 -16.26 -2.01
CA LYS A 11 0.79 -16.85 -3.30
C LYS A 11 1.89 -16.04 -4.01
N SER A 12 1.67 -14.74 -4.15
CA SER A 12 2.53 -13.88 -4.99
C SER A 12 3.46 -12.99 -4.16
N GLN A 13 4.08 -13.55 -3.10
CA GLN A 13 4.96 -12.80 -2.20
C GLN A 13 6.26 -12.36 -2.91
N GLU A 14 6.85 -13.22 -3.75
CA GLU A 14 8.07 -12.89 -4.50
C GLU A 14 7.85 -11.71 -5.45
N LEU A 15 6.69 -11.66 -6.10
CA LEU A 15 6.28 -10.56 -6.97
C LEU A 15 6.17 -9.25 -6.19
N GLU A 16 5.55 -9.28 -5.02
CA GLU A 16 5.42 -8.10 -4.15
C GLU A 16 6.79 -7.54 -3.70
N GLU A 17 7.68 -8.40 -3.21
CA GLU A 17 9.00 -7.97 -2.75
C GLU A 17 9.86 -7.43 -3.89
N SER A 18 9.80 -8.11 -5.04
CA SER A 18 10.51 -7.70 -6.25
C SER A 18 10.00 -6.37 -6.78
N LEU A 19 8.69 -6.17 -6.87
CA LEU A 19 8.10 -4.91 -7.33
C LEU A 19 8.42 -3.76 -6.37
N LYS A 20 8.39 -4.02 -5.05
CA LYS A 20 8.80 -3.05 -4.03
C LYS A 20 10.26 -2.64 -4.21
N LYS A 21 11.15 -3.60 -4.47
CA LYS A 21 12.57 -3.34 -4.72
C LYS A 21 12.77 -2.53 -6.01
N ALA A 22 12.08 -2.87 -7.09
CA ALA A 22 12.17 -2.11 -8.35
C ALA A 22 11.64 -0.68 -8.20
N VAL A 23 10.50 -0.49 -7.53
CA VAL A 23 9.96 0.85 -7.28
C VAL A 23 10.90 1.68 -6.41
N GLU A 24 11.48 1.10 -5.36
CA GLU A 24 12.49 1.80 -4.55
C GLU A 24 13.77 2.10 -5.35
N GLU A 25 14.19 1.21 -6.26
CA GLU A 25 15.30 1.50 -7.17
C GLU A 25 14.98 2.67 -8.10
N ILE A 26 13.81 2.66 -8.75
CA ILE A 26 13.33 3.76 -9.60
C ILE A 26 13.32 5.05 -8.77
N ARG A 27 12.78 5.00 -7.56
CA ARG A 27 12.72 6.14 -6.64
C ARG A 27 14.10 6.63 -6.23
N SER A 28 15.10 5.76 -6.15
CA SER A 28 16.48 6.17 -5.89
C SER A 28 17.10 6.95 -7.07
N ARG A 29 16.78 6.53 -8.31
CA ARG A 29 17.35 7.13 -9.54
C ARG A 29 16.59 8.34 -10.07
N VAL A 30 15.32 8.51 -9.70
CA VAL A 30 14.47 9.63 -10.13
C VAL A 30 14.62 10.80 -9.16
N GLU A 31 14.81 12.01 -9.70
CA GLU A 31 14.98 13.24 -8.90
C GLU A 31 13.72 13.58 -8.07
N ARG A 32 12.53 13.36 -8.65
CA ARG A 32 11.24 13.52 -7.97
C ARG A 32 10.69 12.20 -7.42
N ARG A 33 11.26 11.79 -6.28
CA ARG A 33 10.91 10.56 -5.55
C ARG A 33 9.45 10.47 -5.09
N ASP A 34 8.79 11.61 -4.95
CA ASP A 34 7.39 11.73 -4.53
C ASP A 34 6.39 11.35 -5.64
N ARG A 35 6.84 11.39 -6.90
CA ARG A 35 6.01 11.07 -8.08
C ARG A 35 5.87 9.57 -8.34
N VAL A 36 6.65 8.74 -7.64
CA VAL A 36 6.62 7.28 -7.72
C VAL A 36 5.97 6.74 -6.46
N ARG A 37 4.84 6.05 -6.61
CA ARG A 37 4.08 5.47 -5.50
C ARG A 37 3.72 4.03 -5.84
N LEU A 38 3.86 3.15 -4.86
CA LEU A 38 3.43 1.76 -4.93
C LEU A 38 2.31 1.54 -3.92
N ALA A 39 1.19 1.01 -4.38
CA ALA A 39 0.10 0.53 -3.55
C ALA A 39 -0.06 -0.98 -3.77
N THR A 40 0.01 -1.75 -2.70
CA THR A 40 -0.21 -3.21 -2.76
C THR A 40 -1.53 -3.55 -2.10
N VAL A 41 -2.44 -4.13 -2.87
CA VAL A 41 -3.75 -4.59 -2.42
C VAL A 41 -3.68 -6.10 -2.22
N LYS A 42 -3.57 -6.49 -0.95
CA LYS A 42 -3.57 -7.90 -0.52
C LYS A 42 -4.98 -8.41 -0.37
N ILE A 43 -5.34 -9.40 -1.17
CA ILE A 43 -6.68 -9.98 -1.20
C ILE A 43 -6.57 -11.41 -0.67
N ARG A 44 -7.52 -11.83 0.19
CA ARG A 44 -7.58 -13.23 0.62
C ARG A 44 -7.97 -14.12 -0.55
N GLN A 45 -7.49 -15.36 -0.60
CA GLN A 45 -7.80 -16.27 -1.71
C GLN A 45 -9.31 -16.45 -1.93
N ASP A 46 -10.06 -16.74 -0.86
CA ASP A 46 -11.52 -16.85 -0.87
C ASP A 46 -12.20 -15.57 -1.40
N ALA A 47 -11.72 -14.40 -0.96
CA ALA A 47 -12.21 -13.11 -1.45
C ALA A 47 -11.93 -12.91 -2.94
N ALA A 48 -10.75 -13.30 -3.43
CA ALA A 48 -10.39 -13.16 -4.84
C ALA A 48 -11.32 -14.01 -5.74
N GLU A 49 -11.59 -15.25 -5.35
CA GLU A 49 -12.50 -16.15 -6.08
C GLU A 49 -13.93 -15.61 -6.09
N GLN A 50 -14.43 -15.14 -4.95
CA GLN A 50 -15.74 -14.51 -4.85
C GLN A 50 -15.84 -13.25 -5.72
N VAL A 51 -14.81 -12.40 -5.67
CA VAL A 51 -14.74 -11.16 -6.45
C VAL A 51 -14.76 -11.47 -7.94
N VAL A 52 -13.95 -12.42 -8.42
CA VAL A 52 -13.95 -12.83 -9.85
C VAL A 52 -15.33 -13.31 -10.28
N LYS A 53 -16.00 -14.15 -9.47
CA LYS A 53 -17.38 -14.60 -9.73
C LYS A 53 -18.42 -13.47 -9.74
N MET A 54 -18.14 -12.38 -9.01
CA MET A 54 -19.00 -11.21 -8.93
C MET A 54 -18.65 -10.12 -9.96
N LEU A 55 -17.54 -10.24 -10.70
CA LEU A 55 -17.20 -9.29 -11.76
C LEU A 55 -18.27 -9.27 -12.86
N ASP A 56 -18.94 -10.39 -13.13
CA ASP A 56 -20.07 -10.45 -14.07
C ASP A 56 -21.36 -9.82 -13.52
N GLN A 57 -21.46 -9.60 -12.21
CA GLN A 57 -22.66 -9.06 -11.58
C GLN A 57 -22.65 -7.52 -11.48
N PRO A 58 -23.81 -6.85 -11.52
CA PRO A 58 -23.89 -5.40 -11.31
C PRO A 58 -23.38 -5.03 -9.91
N VAL A 59 -22.77 -3.84 -9.79
CA VAL A 59 -22.09 -3.40 -8.55
C VAL A 59 -23.07 -3.29 -7.37
N GLU A 60 -24.36 -3.12 -7.63
CA GLU A 60 -25.45 -3.13 -6.64
C GLU A 60 -25.65 -4.48 -5.96
N ARG A 61 -25.33 -5.59 -6.63
CA ARG A 61 -25.45 -6.95 -6.06
C ARG A 61 -24.21 -7.38 -5.28
N VAL A 62 -23.13 -6.62 -5.38
CA VAL A 62 -21.88 -6.92 -4.68
C VAL A 62 -21.99 -6.49 -3.22
N PRO A 63 -21.62 -7.36 -2.26
CA PRO A 63 -21.58 -6.99 -0.85
C PRO A 63 -20.75 -5.72 -0.61
N PRO A 64 -21.12 -4.87 0.37
CA PRO A 64 -20.50 -3.56 0.57
C PRO A 64 -18.99 -3.62 0.82
N HIS A 65 -18.50 -4.70 1.43
CA HIS A 65 -17.08 -4.93 1.68
C HIS A 65 -16.27 -5.26 0.43
N PHE A 66 -16.88 -5.86 -0.61
CA PHE A 66 -16.23 -6.13 -1.90
C PHE A 66 -16.54 -5.08 -2.97
N ARG A 67 -17.55 -4.23 -2.75
CA ARG A 67 -18.04 -3.26 -3.73
C ARG A 67 -16.93 -2.32 -4.23
N SER A 68 -16.09 -1.81 -3.34
CA SER A 68 -14.97 -0.94 -3.72
C SER A 68 -13.96 -1.67 -4.60
N LEU A 69 -13.59 -2.90 -4.21
CA LEU A 69 -12.63 -3.71 -4.95
C LEU A 69 -13.18 -4.09 -6.34
N VAL A 70 -14.43 -4.56 -6.43
CA VAL A 70 -15.10 -4.85 -7.71
C VAL A 70 -15.21 -3.62 -8.60
N THR A 71 -15.50 -2.45 -8.03
CA THR A 71 -15.57 -1.19 -8.81
C THR A 71 -14.22 -0.84 -9.44
N ILE A 72 -13.12 -0.99 -8.68
CA ILE A 72 -11.76 -0.73 -9.16
C ILE A 72 -11.37 -1.75 -10.23
N LEU A 73 -11.62 -3.04 -9.99
CA LEU A 73 -11.32 -4.11 -10.94
C LEU A 73 -12.10 -3.93 -12.25
N LYS A 74 -13.38 -3.55 -12.19
CA LYS A 74 -14.19 -3.23 -13.37
C LYS A 74 -13.65 -2.02 -14.12
N ARG A 75 -13.25 -0.96 -13.40
CA ARG A 75 -12.66 0.24 -14.00
C ARG A 75 -11.39 -0.09 -14.78
N TYR A 76 -10.52 -0.92 -14.22
CA TYR A 76 -9.26 -1.31 -14.86
C TYR A 76 -9.37 -2.56 -15.74
N ASN A 77 -10.59 -3.10 -15.89
CA ASN A 77 -10.88 -4.32 -16.63
C ASN A 77 -10.01 -5.52 -16.18
N ILE A 78 -9.81 -5.68 -14.88
CA ILE A 78 -9.04 -6.79 -14.31
C ILE A 78 -9.98 -7.97 -14.09
N ALA A 79 -9.69 -9.09 -14.76
CA ALA A 79 -10.48 -10.32 -14.69
C ALA A 79 -9.81 -11.43 -13.87
N ALA A 80 -8.49 -11.35 -13.66
CA ALA A 80 -7.72 -12.37 -12.96
C ALA A 80 -6.65 -11.77 -12.05
N PHE A 81 -6.26 -12.55 -11.04
CA PHE A 81 -5.17 -12.21 -10.12
C PHE A 81 -3.99 -13.15 -10.33
N PRO A 82 -2.75 -12.67 -10.11
CA PRO A 82 -2.38 -11.30 -9.75
C PRO A 82 -2.47 -10.33 -10.94
N ALA A 83 -2.58 -9.03 -10.65
CA ALA A 83 -2.65 -7.99 -11.67
C ALA A 83 -1.84 -6.75 -11.27
N VAL A 84 -1.26 -6.09 -12.28
CA VAL A 84 -0.45 -4.87 -12.11
C VAL A 84 -1.04 -3.75 -12.96
N VAL A 85 -1.32 -2.61 -12.32
CA VAL A 85 -1.84 -1.40 -12.96
C VAL A 85 -0.84 -0.27 -12.73
N ILE A 86 -0.54 0.49 -13.77
CA ILE A 86 0.36 1.66 -13.70
C ILE A 86 -0.40 2.88 -14.24
N ASP A 87 -0.52 3.92 -13.43
CA ASP A 87 -1.25 5.17 -13.73
C ASP A 87 -2.67 4.93 -14.29
N GLY A 88 -3.35 3.91 -13.74
CA GLY A 88 -4.71 3.52 -14.13
C GLY A 88 -4.79 2.64 -15.39
N GLN A 89 -3.66 2.23 -15.96
CA GLN A 89 -3.60 1.33 -17.11
C GLN A 89 -3.18 -0.09 -16.68
N LYS A 90 -3.98 -1.10 -17.02
CA LYS A 90 -3.67 -2.50 -16.78
C LYS A 90 -2.47 -2.92 -17.65
N ILE A 91 -1.40 -3.38 -17.01
CA ILE A 91 -0.16 -3.77 -17.68
C ILE A 91 0.01 -5.29 -17.68
N LEU A 92 -0.36 -5.95 -16.58
CA LEU A 92 -0.32 -7.40 -16.44
C LEU A 92 -1.54 -7.94 -15.69
N GLU A 93 -1.91 -9.16 -16.03
CA GLU A 93 -3.04 -9.89 -15.48
C GLU A 93 -2.76 -11.39 -15.55
N GLY A 94 -3.12 -12.12 -14.49
CA GLY A 94 -3.14 -13.58 -14.46
C GLY A 94 -1.77 -14.25 -14.55
N THR A 95 -0.67 -13.50 -14.42
CA THR A 95 0.70 -14.03 -14.47
C THR A 95 1.46 -13.63 -13.23
N GLU A 96 2.07 -14.61 -12.57
CA GLU A 96 2.97 -14.41 -11.43
C GLU A 96 4.41 -14.10 -11.90
N ASP A 97 4.64 -13.90 -13.20
CA ASP A 97 5.96 -13.60 -13.77
C ASP A 97 6.50 -12.27 -13.27
N VAL A 98 7.37 -12.38 -12.27
CA VAL A 98 8.10 -11.27 -11.67
C VAL A 98 8.89 -10.51 -12.72
N SER A 99 9.64 -11.22 -13.57
CA SER A 99 10.48 -10.60 -14.60
C SER A 99 9.68 -9.71 -15.54
N LYS A 100 8.51 -10.19 -15.98
CA LYS A 100 7.63 -9.44 -16.89
C LYS A 100 7.02 -8.22 -16.21
N ALA A 101 6.67 -8.34 -14.92
CA ALA A 101 6.16 -7.22 -14.14
C ALA A 101 7.20 -6.13 -13.89
N LEU A 102 8.42 -6.54 -13.55
CA LEU A 102 9.52 -5.61 -13.38
C LEU A 102 9.85 -4.90 -14.69
N GLU A 103 10.00 -5.65 -15.79
CA GLU A 103 10.29 -5.07 -17.10
C GLU A 103 9.24 -4.04 -17.50
N ALA A 104 7.96 -4.33 -17.28
CA ALA A 104 6.89 -3.40 -17.64
C ALA A 104 6.88 -2.15 -16.75
N VAL A 105 7.16 -2.28 -15.45
CA VAL A 105 7.34 -1.15 -14.53
C VAL A 105 8.56 -0.31 -14.93
N TYR A 106 9.70 -0.94 -15.22
CA TYR A 106 10.91 -0.25 -15.65
C TYR A 106 10.75 0.45 -16.99
N LYS A 107 10.08 -0.19 -17.95
CA LYS A 107 9.73 0.41 -19.24
C LYS A 107 8.87 1.65 -19.04
N LYS A 108 7.81 1.57 -18.23
CA LYS A 108 6.94 2.72 -17.93
C LYS A 108 7.69 3.82 -17.17
N ALA A 109 8.57 3.46 -16.24
CA ALA A 109 9.42 4.42 -15.55
C ALA A 109 10.40 5.10 -16.53
N GLY A 110 10.95 4.37 -17.50
CA GLY A 110 11.80 4.92 -18.55
C GLY A 110 11.06 5.88 -19.48
N GLU A 111 9.81 5.56 -19.85
CA GLU A 111 8.94 6.45 -20.62
C GLU A 111 8.55 7.73 -19.83
N GLU A 112 8.20 7.59 -18.54
CA GLU A 112 7.73 8.71 -17.72
C GLU A 112 8.86 9.64 -17.23
N PHE A 113 10.03 9.07 -16.92
CA PHE A 113 11.13 9.80 -16.28
C PHE A 113 12.36 9.96 -17.19
N GLY A 114 12.37 9.36 -18.38
CA GLY A 114 13.51 9.41 -19.30
C GLY A 114 14.76 8.68 -18.78
N VAL A 115 14.61 7.80 -17.79
CA VAL A 115 15.71 7.06 -17.15
C VAL A 115 15.78 5.65 -17.73
N GLN A 116 16.89 5.28 -18.37
CA GLN A 116 17.14 3.89 -18.77
C GLN A 116 17.35 3.01 -17.53
N LEU A 117 16.29 2.32 -17.13
CA LEU A 117 16.30 1.31 -16.08
C LEU A 117 16.06 -0.05 -16.73
N GLY A 118 17.10 -0.87 -16.74
CA GLY A 118 17.15 -2.16 -17.42
C GLY A 118 18.59 -2.42 -17.88
N PRO A 119 19.04 -3.69 -18.02
CA PRO A 119 20.32 -3.99 -18.63
C PRO A 119 20.33 -3.34 -20.02
N GLN A 120 21.30 -2.44 -20.23
CA GLN A 120 21.40 -1.64 -21.43
C GLN A 120 21.32 -2.55 -22.66
N ALA A 121 20.24 -2.42 -23.44
CA ALA A 121 20.36 -2.71 -24.85
C ALA A 121 21.42 -1.73 -25.38
N PRO A 122 22.50 -2.20 -26.02
CA PRO A 122 23.53 -1.31 -26.51
C PRO A 122 22.89 -0.27 -27.43
N PRO A 123 23.31 1.00 -27.36
CA PRO A 123 22.77 2.03 -28.23
C PRO A 123 22.90 1.54 -29.68
N LEU A 124 21.77 1.52 -30.39
CA LEU A 124 21.73 1.34 -31.84
C LEU A 124 22.73 2.34 -32.44
N GLN A 125 23.88 1.81 -32.87
CA GLN A 125 24.87 2.56 -33.61
C GLN A 125 24.15 3.16 -34.84
N PRO A 126 24.33 4.45 -35.15
CA PRO A 126 23.91 4.98 -36.44
C PRO A 126 24.56 4.14 -37.55
N PRO A 127 23.88 3.88 -38.67
CA PRO A 127 24.40 3.03 -39.73
C PRO A 127 25.73 3.61 -40.27
N PRO A 128 26.79 2.80 -40.38
CA PRO A 128 28.03 3.27 -41.00
C PRO A 128 27.78 3.47 -42.51
N ALA A 129 28.10 4.67 -42.98
CA ALA A 129 28.29 4.98 -44.39
C ALA A 129 29.52 4.20 -44.96
N PRO A 130 29.61 4.02 -46.29
CA PRO A 130 30.20 2.84 -46.91
C PRO A 130 31.74 2.77 -46.90
N SER A 131 32.19 1.54 -46.65
CA SER A 131 33.35 0.81 -47.18
C SER A 131 34.48 1.59 -47.85
N VAL A 132 35.67 1.58 -47.23
CA VAL A 132 36.94 1.67 -47.94
C VAL A 132 37.80 0.45 -47.57
N PRO A 133 38.27 -0.35 -48.56
CA PRO A 133 38.93 -1.61 -48.30
C PRO A 133 40.44 -1.42 -48.14
N THR A 134 41.04 -1.96 -47.07
CA THR A 134 42.47 -2.30 -47.09
C THR A 134 42.69 -3.61 -46.35
N GLN A 135 43.38 -4.52 -47.03
CA GLN A 135 43.73 -5.89 -46.65
C GLN A 135 44.91 -5.93 -45.64
N PRO A 136 45.64 -7.04 -45.42
CA PRO A 136 45.26 -8.17 -44.56
C PRO A 136 46.37 -8.57 -43.54
N VAL A 137 46.09 -9.64 -42.77
CA VAL A 137 46.98 -10.63 -42.11
C VAL A 137 47.74 -10.33 -40.77
N GLN A 138 47.23 -10.98 -39.70
CA GLN A 138 47.93 -11.83 -38.68
C GLN A 138 48.91 -11.22 -37.64
N PRO A 139 49.26 -11.94 -36.56
CA PRO A 139 48.41 -12.54 -35.51
C PRO A 139 48.95 -12.17 -34.10
N VAL A 140 48.16 -11.52 -33.24
CA VAL A 140 48.63 -11.20 -31.88
C VAL A 140 48.22 -12.31 -30.91
N ALA A 141 49.22 -12.83 -30.21
CA ALA A 141 49.22 -14.01 -29.35
C ALA A 141 48.07 -14.06 -28.31
N PRO A 142 47.61 -15.27 -27.92
CA PRO A 142 46.71 -15.43 -26.80
C PRO A 142 47.44 -15.12 -25.47
N PRO A 143 46.86 -14.32 -24.56
CA PRO A 143 47.37 -14.19 -23.20
C PRO A 143 47.12 -15.49 -22.40
N PRO A 144 47.96 -15.77 -21.39
CA PRO A 144 47.97 -17.06 -20.68
C PRO A 144 46.72 -17.30 -19.82
N PRO A 145 46.36 -18.56 -19.53
CA PRO A 145 45.27 -18.90 -18.64
C PRO A 145 45.65 -18.56 -17.19
N VAL A 146 45.01 -17.53 -16.63
CA VAL A 146 45.10 -17.22 -15.21
C VAL A 146 44.25 -18.24 -14.45
N GLN A 147 44.93 -19.04 -13.62
CA GLN A 147 44.30 -19.98 -12.71
C GLN A 147 43.76 -19.27 -11.46
N GLN A 148 42.59 -19.74 -11.02
CA GLN A 148 42.00 -19.72 -9.66
C GLN A 148 41.27 -18.45 -9.19
N PRO A 149 40.37 -18.56 -8.18
CA PRO A 149 39.94 -19.76 -7.42
C PRO A 149 38.43 -20.05 -7.48
N ARG A 150 38.08 -21.32 -7.25
CA ARG A 150 36.72 -21.75 -6.88
C ARG A 150 36.29 -21.03 -5.60
N PRO A 151 35.06 -20.49 -5.52
CA PRO A 151 34.47 -20.12 -4.25
C PRO A 151 34.33 -21.36 -3.37
N GLU A 152 34.93 -21.30 -2.19
CA GLU A 152 34.74 -22.24 -1.10
C GLU A 152 33.26 -22.48 -0.84
N VAL A 153 32.86 -23.74 -0.95
CA VAL A 153 31.60 -24.25 -0.43
C VAL A 153 31.73 -24.19 1.10
N ARG A 154 31.27 -23.10 1.73
CA ARG A 154 31.05 -23.09 3.17
C ARG A 154 30.01 -24.17 3.48
N PRO A 155 30.34 -25.17 4.33
CA PRO A 155 29.42 -26.25 4.63
C PRO A 155 28.18 -25.69 5.34
N LEU A 156 27.03 -26.04 4.76
CA LEU A 156 25.65 -25.82 5.21
C LEU A 156 25.32 -26.59 6.50
N ALA A 157 26.29 -26.78 7.41
CA ALA A 157 26.14 -27.60 8.61
C ALA A 157 25.89 -26.76 9.88
N GLU A 158 26.38 -25.52 9.94
CA GLU A 158 26.34 -24.72 11.19
C GLU A 158 25.10 -23.82 11.35
N ALA A 159 24.31 -23.58 10.29
CA ALA A 159 23.09 -22.78 10.39
C ALA A 159 21.86 -23.56 10.89
N LEU A 160 21.88 -24.90 10.81
CA LEU A 160 20.78 -25.75 11.25
C LEU A 160 20.80 -26.04 12.76
N GLN A 161 21.92 -25.76 13.44
CA GLN A 161 22.07 -26.05 14.88
C GLN A 161 21.53 -24.92 15.79
N GLN A 162 21.26 -23.73 15.26
CA GLN A 162 20.65 -22.63 16.01
C GLN A 162 19.10 -22.59 15.93
N ALA A 163 18.48 -23.43 15.11
CA ALA A 163 17.02 -23.51 14.99
C ALA A 163 16.33 -24.38 16.07
N GLN A 164 17.09 -24.99 17.00
CA GLN A 164 16.59 -26.02 17.91
C GLN A 164 16.31 -25.57 19.36
N GLN A 165 16.23 -24.26 19.63
CA GLN A 165 15.91 -23.73 20.96
C GLN A 165 14.66 -22.85 20.99
N GLN A 166 13.61 -23.21 20.23
CA GLN A 166 12.28 -22.69 20.54
C GLN A 166 11.73 -23.41 21.79
N PRO A 167 11.35 -22.68 22.86
CA PRO A 167 10.62 -23.25 23.97
C PRO A 167 9.27 -23.83 23.50
N PRO A 168 8.73 -24.84 24.20
CA PRO A 168 7.43 -25.40 23.86
C PRO A 168 6.33 -24.32 23.87
N PRO A 169 5.36 -24.39 22.94
CA PRO A 169 4.23 -23.48 22.92
C PRO A 169 3.44 -23.63 24.23
N GLN A 170 3.29 -22.53 24.96
CA GLN A 170 2.40 -22.47 26.10
C GLN A 170 0.95 -22.69 25.61
N PRO A 171 0.14 -23.49 26.31
CA PRO A 171 -1.27 -23.63 25.99
C PRO A 171 -1.97 -22.26 26.07
N PRO A 172 -2.96 -21.99 25.21
CA PRO A 172 -3.70 -20.74 25.25
C PRO A 172 -4.36 -20.58 26.62
N LEU A 173 -3.98 -19.52 27.35
CA LEU A 173 -4.72 -19.04 28.50
C LEU A 173 -6.14 -18.74 28.03
N GLN A 174 -7.10 -19.54 28.51
CA GLN A 174 -8.51 -19.28 28.30
C GLN A 174 -8.83 -17.88 28.83
N PRO A 175 -9.53 -17.02 28.06
CA PRO A 175 -10.01 -15.77 28.60
C PRO A 175 -10.95 -16.07 29.78
N PRO A 176 -10.87 -15.30 30.89
CA PRO A 176 -11.81 -15.45 31.98
C PRO A 176 -13.25 -15.27 31.46
N PRO A 177 -14.22 -16.00 32.02
CA PRO A 177 -15.61 -15.83 31.66
C PRO A 177 -16.01 -14.37 31.89
N ALA A 178 -16.56 -13.74 30.85
CA ALA A 178 -17.18 -12.43 30.99
C ALA A 178 -18.24 -12.52 32.11
N PRO A 179 -18.31 -11.55 33.03
CA PRO A 179 -19.41 -11.44 33.97
C PRO A 179 -20.72 -11.46 33.19
N SER A 180 -21.58 -12.43 33.49
CA SER A 180 -22.94 -12.52 32.99
C SER A 180 -23.68 -11.25 33.43
N VAL A 181 -23.73 -10.26 32.56
CA VAL A 181 -24.64 -9.13 32.73
C VAL A 181 -26.04 -9.72 32.59
N PRO A 182 -26.92 -9.61 33.61
CA PRO A 182 -28.27 -10.12 33.50
C PRO A 182 -28.95 -9.48 32.30
N THR A 183 -29.26 -10.31 31.31
CA THR A 183 -30.12 -9.99 30.19
C THR A 183 -31.49 -9.64 30.77
N GLN A 184 -31.73 -8.36 31.01
CA GLN A 184 -33.09 -7.90 31.23
C GLN A 184 -33.87 -8.20 29.95
N PRO A 185 -35.06 -8.83 30.03
CA PRO A 185 -35.92 -8.97 28.88
C PRO A 185 -36.33 -7.57 28.42
N VAL A 186 -35.81 -7.17 27.26
CA VAL A 186 -36.27 -5.96 26.57
C VAL A 186 -37.69 -6.26 26.12
N GLN A 187 -38.66 -5.73 26.86
CA GLN A 187 -40.05 -5.72 26.43
C GLN A 187 -40.16 -5.06 25.05
N PRO A 188 -41.00 -5.56 24.12
CA PRO A 188 -41.27 -4.89 22.86
C PRO A 188 -41.94 -3.56 23.17
N VAL A 189 -41.19 -2.46 23.10
CA VAL A 189 -41.77 -1.12 23.18
C VAL A 189 -42.40 -0.82 21.82
N ALA A 190 -43.70 -0.55 21.82
CA ALA A 190 -44.46 -0.16 20.63
C ALA A 190 -43.80 1.06 19.93
N PRO A 191 -43.90 1.16 18.59
CA PRO A 191 -43.38 2.32 17.87
C PRO A 191 -44.14 3.59 18.32
N PRO A 192 -43.44 4.70 18.60
CA PRO A 192 -44.10 5.96 18.87
C PRO A 192 -44.82 6.48 17.60
N PRO A 193 -45.98 7.14 17.73
CA PRO A 193 -46.64 7.77 16.59
C PRO A 193 -45.76 8.90 16.02
N ALA A 194 -45.73 8.99 14.69
CA ALA A 194 -45.00 10.01 13.95
C ALA A 194 -45.42 11.43 14.36
N PRO A 195 -44.47 12.32 14.74
CA PRO A 195 -44.76 13.73 14.90
C PRO A 195 -45.05 14.39 13.55
N GLN A 196 -46.19 15.05 13.45
CA GLN A 196 -46.59 15.86 12.30
C GLN A 196 -45.58 17.00 12.09
N VAL A 197 -45.09 17.10 10.85
CA VAL A 197 -44.14 18.12 10.40
C VAL A 197 -44.88 19.45 10.30
N ALA A 198 -44.56 20.41 11.17
CA ALA A 198 -44.85 21.82 10.93
C ALA A 198 -43.79 22.41 9.98
N PRO A 199 -44.13 23.28 9.01
CA PRO A 199 -43.15 23.88 8.10
C PRO A 199 -42.26 24.86 8.86
N GLN A 200 -40.96 24.59 8.96
CA GLN A 200 -40.00 25.56 9.47
C GLN A 200 -39.58 26.56 8.36
N PRO A 201 -39.38 27.86 8.69
CA PRO A 201 -38.87 28.84 7.75
C PRO A 201 -37.45 28.50 7.28
N VAL A 202 -37.22 28.55 5.96
CA VAL A 202 -35.91 28.33 5.35
C VAL A 202 -34.99 29.49 5.71
N LEU A 203 -34.00 29.25 6.58
CA LEU A 203 -32.88 30.16 6.80
C LEU A 203 -31.93 30.10 5.59
N PRO A 204 -31.37 31.23 5.12
CA PRO A 204 -30.39 31.23 4.04
C PRO A 204 -29.11 30.49 4.44
N PRO A 205 -28.43 29.80 3.50
CA PRO A 205 -27.24 29.04 3.78
C PRO A 205 -26.08 29.95 4.24
N PRO A 206 -25.25 29.51 5.20
CA PRO A 206 -24.07 30.26 5.61
C PRO A 206 -23.05 30.37 4.47
N PRO A 207 -22.33 31.50 4.35
CA PRO A 207 -21.32 31.69 3.32
C PRO A 207 -20.16 30.71 3.51
N SER A 208 -19.70 30.10 2.41
CA SER A 208 -18.56 29.19 2.40
C SER A 208 -17.30 29.86 2.95
N PRO A 209 -16.60 29.25 3.93
CA PRO A 209 -15.34 29.82 4.42
C PRO A 209 -14.27 29.68 3.33
N ARG A 210 -13.70 30.82 2.93
CA ARG A 210 -12.51 30.89 2.07
C ARG A 210 -11.34 30.19 2.78
N PRO A 211 -10.42 29.54 2.04
CA PRO A 211 -9.24 28.95 2.65
C PRO A 211 -8.29 30.05 3.14
N ALA A 212 -8.33 30.34 4.44
CA ALA A 212 -7.25 31.04 5.11
C ALA A 212 -6.05 30.09 5.16
N GLN A 213 -4.89 30.53 4.67
CA GLN A 213 -3.63 29.81 4.88
C GLN A 213 -3.31 29.80 6.38
N LEU A 214 -3.72 28.74 7.08
CA LEU A 214 -3.22 28.46 8.42
C LEU A 214 -1.77 27.98 8.30
N LYS A 215 -0.82 28.87 8.62
CA LYS A 215 0.53 28.48 9.01
C LYS A 215 0.45 27.77 10.37
N VAL A 216 0.24 26.46 10.35
CA VAL A 216 0.25 25.65 11.57
C VAL A 216 1.69 25.39 11.98
N SER A 217 2.16 26.15 12.97
CA SER A 217 3.45 25.95 13.61
C SER A 217 3.25 24.98 14.78
N VAL A 218 3.29 23.66 14.52
CA VAL A 218 3.11 22.67 15.60
C VAL A 218 4.41 22.53 16.38
N ARG A 219 4.47 23.09 17.59
CA ARG A 219 5.44 22.68 18.60
C ARG A 219 4.92 21.38 19.21
N ILE A 220 5.49 20.25 18.80
CA ILE A 220 5.11 18.93 19.33
C ILE A 220 5.83 18.76 20.67
N ALA A 221 5.11 18.96 21.77
CA ALA A 221 5.60 18.59 23.10
C ALA A 221 5.38 17.08 23.32
N PRO A 222 6.41 16.30 23.67
CA PRO A 222 6.25 14.89 24.01
C PRO A 222 5.64 14.78 25.42
N GLY A 223 4.37 14.38 25.54
CA GLY A 223 3.72 14.16 26.84
C GLY A 223 2.20 14.28 26.83
N ARG A 224 1.59 14.31 28.02
CA ARG A 224 0.19 14.76 28.24
C ARG A 224 0.22 16.27 28.47
N PRO A 225 -0.03 17.12 27.44
CA PRO A 225 0.03 18.56 27.61
C PRO A 225 -1.08 19.06 28.54
N ASP A 226 -0.85 20.23 29.15
CA ASP A 226 -1.82 20.92 29.99
C ASP A 226 -2.96 21.53 29.15
N ASP A 227 -2.67 21.90 27.90
CA ASP A 227 -3.66 22.38 26.95
C ASP A 227 -3.70 21.49 25.70
N CYS A 228 -4.91 21.17 25.23
CA CYS A 228 -5.10 20.37 24.02
C CYS A 228 -4.52 21.07 22.79
N ARG A 229 -4.44 22.40 22.75
CA ARG A 229 -3.90 23.16 21.61
C ARG A 229 -2.41 22.89 21.36
N GLU A 230 -1.70 22.43 22.39
CA GLU A 230 -0.29 22.03 22.30
C GLU A 230 -0.15 20.53 21.99
N CYS A 231 -1.26 19.80 21.87
CA CYS A 231 -1.28 18.38 21.56
C CYS A 231 -1.35 18.13 20.06
N ALA A 232 -0.43 17.30 19.54
CA ALA A 232 -0.45 16.86 18.15
C ALA A 232 -1.74 16.09 17.76
N TYR A 233 -2.46 15.56 18.75
CA TYR A 233 -3.68 14.78 18.55
C TYR A 233 -4.97 15.59 18.71
N TYR A 234 -4.90 16.90 18.93
CA TYR A 234 -6.09 17.75 19.03
C TYR A 234 -6.38 18.44 17.69
N GLY A 235 -7.58 18.23 17.16
CA GLY A 235 -8.07 18.97 16.00
C GLY A 235 -8.76 20.24 16.43
N GLU A 236 -8.10 21.38 16.36
CA GLU A 236 -8.69 22.70 16.70
C GLU A 236 -9.97 22.98 15.90
N ALA A 237 -9.95 22.69 14.59
CA ALA A 237 -11.10 22.88 13.71
C ALA A 237 -12.30 21.97 14.03
N THR A 238 -12.04 20.79 14.61
CA THR A 238 -13.11 19.81 14.92
C THR A 238 -13.44 19.74 16.40
N SER A 239 -12.66 20.40 17.26
CA SER A 239 -12.71 20.29 18.73
C SER A 239 -12.73 18.82 19.19
N ARG A 240 -11.92 17.96 18.57
CA ARG A 240 -11.84 16.53 18.89
C ARG A 240 -10.41 16.10 19.20
N CYS A 241 -10.29 15.15 20.11
CA CYS A 241 -9.05 14.43 20.34
C CYS A 241 -9.01 13.19 19.43
N TYR A 242 -8.07 13.15 18.49
CA TYR A 242 -7.89 12.01 17.58
C TYR A 242 -7.30 10.78 18.27
N LEU A 243 -6.61 10.95 19.40
CA LEU A 243 -6.05 9.84 20.17
C LEU A 243 -7.15 9.04 20.89
N PHE A 244 -8.13 9.73 21.48
CA PHE A 244 -9.22 9.10 22.24
C PHE A 244 -10.55 9.05 21.48
N GLY A 245 -10.63 9.68 20.31
CA GLY A 245 -11.85 9.76 19.51
C GLY A 245 -12.97 10.62 20.12
N VAL A 246 -12.74 11.29 21.25
CA VAL A 246 -13.75 12.07 21.99
C VAL A 246 -13.78 13.53 21.58
N ALA A 247 -14.95 14.17 21.72
CA ALA A 247 -15.07 15.61 21.64
C ALA A 247 -14.44 16.26 22.89
N VAL A 248 -13.71 17.35 22.68
CA VAL A 248 -13.06 18.12 23.75
C VAL A 248 -13.85 19.42 23.94
N PRO A 249 -14.71 19.52 24.97
CA PRO A 249 -15.49 20.73 25.21
C PRO A 249 -14.59 21.89 25.69
N SER A 250 -13.58 21.54 26.50
CA SER A 250 -12.53 22.37 27.10
C SER A 250 -11.11 22.14 26.54
N PRO A 251 -10.48 22.92 25.63
CA PRO A 251 -9.07 22.66 25.30
C PRO A 251 -8.13 22.78 26.50
N ALA A 252 -8.45 23.67 27.45
CA ALA A 252 -7.74 23.84 28.73
C ALA A 252 -8.01 22.71 29.76
N ARG A 253 -8.87 21.74 29.42
CA ARG A 253 -9.19 20.57 30.26
C ARG A 253 -9.07 19.29 29.44
N PRO A 254 -7.84 18.84 29.18
CA PRO A 254 -7.60 17.73 28.29
C PRO A 254 -8.20 16.42 28.82
N PRO A 255 -8.94 15.66 27.98
CA PRO A 255 -9.58 14.42 28.42
C PRO A 255 -8.52 13.42 28.91
N CYS A 256 -7.33 13.42 28.33
CA CYS A 256 -6.22 12.55 28.71
C CYS A 256 -5.73 12.74 30.16
N LYS A 257 -6.06 13.84 30.85
CA LYS A 257 -5.78 13.99 32.29
C LYS A 257 -6.87 13.38 33.18
N ASN A 258 -8.08 13.18 32.66
CA ASN A 258 -9.22 12.65 33.41
C ASN A 258 -9.44 11.14 33.25
N VAL A 259 -8.82 10.48 32.25
CA VAL A 259 -9.00 9.02 31.99
C VAL A 259 -8.15 8.13 32.92
N GLY A 260 -7.89 8.55 34.15
CA GLY A 260 -7.01 7.84 35.10
C GLY A 260 -7.46 7.99 36.56
N GLY A 261 -8.76 7.80 36.81
CA GLY A 261 -9.33 7.54 38.13
C GLY A 261 -9.73 6.07 38.23
#